data_AF-A0A3B1KID1-F1
#
_entry.id   AF-A0A3B1KID1-F1
#
_cell.length_a   1.000
_cell.length_b   1.000
_cell.length_c   1.000
_cell.angle_alpha   90.00
_cell.angle_beta   90.00
_cell.angle_gamma   90.00
#
_symmetry.space_group_name_H-M   'P 1'
#
loop_
_entity.id
_entity.type
_entity.pdbx_description
1 polymer ?
#
loop_
_entity_poly.entity_id
_entity_poly.type
_entity_poly.pdbx_seq_one_letter_code
_entity_poly.pdbx_strand_id
1 'polypeptide(L)'
;MRGMPSDLLPGDPLCSPQVTVLLEATVQLLRRLHHSDDWAPHVNLHISRRLEFIGPVMKEGTHLRHGQSSKEQVEGGMTDKERSPGENWRSPDLFSGPSGLSEVQLSVLCAEVWPVLALIGGVDSGLRAGGICLHKPSGRRATLLGVLKEGSPLAKLQWEETDLTVR
;
A
#
# COMPACT_ATOMS: atom_id res chain seq x y z
N MET A 1 25.50 -26.03 -1.81
CA MET A 1 24.45 -26.35 -0.83
C MET A 1 23.50 -25.17 -0.75
N ARG A 2 22.28 -25.31 -1.28
CA ARG A 2 21.23 -24.27 -1.27
C ARG A 2 20.71 -24.21 0.17
N GLY A 3 20.97 -23.10 0.86
CA GLY A 3 20.67 -22.95 2.29
C GLY A 3 19.21 -23.33 2.59
N MET A 4 19.02 -24.12 3.64
CA MET A 4 17.71 -24.37 4.21
C MET A 4 16.97 -23.04 4.39
N PRO A 5 15.70 -22.92 3.96
CA PRO A 5 14.92 -21.72 4.28
C PRO A 5 14.86 -21.66 5.80
N SER A 6 15.43 -20.60 6.38
CA SER A 6 15.36 -20.33 7.80
C SER A 6 13.89 -20.25 8.20
N ASP A 7 13.45 -21.16 9.07
CA ASP A 7 12.10 -21.10 9.64
C ASP A 7 12.01 -19.81 10.47
N LEU A 8 11.28 -18.83 9.94
CA LEU A 8 11.07 -17.54 10.59
C LEU A 8 10.17 -17.77 11.80
N LEU A 9 10.62 -17.36 12.98
CA LEU A 9 9.85 -17.47 14.21
C LEU A 9 8.81 -16.34 14.29
N PRO A 10 7.69 -16.53 15.01
CA PRO A 10 6.80 -15.43 15.37
C PRO A 10 7.59 -14.29 16.03
N GLY A 11 7.51 -13.08 15.46
CA GLY A 11 8.27 -11.91 15.92
C GLY A 11 9.62 -11.69 15.23
N ASP A 12 10.02 -12.56 14.30
CA ASP A 12 11.18 -12.29 13.42
C ASP A 12 10.94 -10.96 12.65
N PRO A 13 11.91 -10.03 12.59
CA PRO A 13 11.77 -8.75 11.90
C PRO A 13 11.35 -8.89 10.42
N LEU A 14 11.58 -10.03 9.78
CA LEU A 14 11.08 -10.32 8.43
C LEU A 14 9.58 -10.62 8.38
N CYS A 15 8.99 -11.06 9.50
CA CYS A 15 7.58 -11.41 9.66
C CYS A 15 6.76 -10.34 10.38
N SER A 16 7.44 -9.40 11.03
CA SER A 16 6.83 -8.23 11.66
C SER A 16 7.82 -7.07 11.62
N PRO A 17 7.96 -6.38 10.47
CA PRO A 17 8.93 -5.29 10.32
C PRO A 17 8.76 -4.26 11.44
N GLN A 18 9.89 -3.81 12.01
CA GLN A 18 9.91 -2.82 13.10
C GLN A 18 9.04 -1.61 12.79
N VAL A 19 9.05 -1.15 11.53
CA VAL A 19 8.23 -0.04 11.05
C VAL A 19 6.74 -0.31 11.28
N THR A 20 6.24 -1.50 10.96
CA THR A 20 4.82 -1.83 11.11
C THR A 20 4.42 -1.94 12.59
N VAL A 21 5.30 -2.46 13.45
CA VAL A 21 5.05 -2.51 14.91
C VAL A 21 4.97 -1.11 15.51
N LEU A 22 5.94 -0.25 15.18
CA LEU A 22 5.96 1.14 15.64
C LEU A 22 4.73 1.91 15.14
N LEU A 23 4.34 1.69 13.90
CA LEU A 23 3.17 2.31 13.30
C LEU A 23 1.88 1.90 14.03
N GLU A 24 1.69 0.60 14.32
CA GLU A 24 0.55 0.11 15.11
C GLU A 24 0.51 0.71 16.52
N ALA A 25 1.64 0.71 17.23
CA ALA A 25 1.74 1.28 18.56
C ALA A 25 1.41 2.79 18.57
N THR A 26 1.90 3.52 17.56
CA THR A 26 1.64 4.96 17.40
C THR A 26 0.17 5.24 17.12
N VAL A 27 -0.46 4.49 16.21
CA VAL A 27 -1.89 4.62 15.92
C VAL A 27 -2.73 4.31 17.16
N GLN A 28 -2.39 3.26 17.92
CA GLN A 28 -3.08 2.94 19.17
C GLN A 28 -2.94 4.05 20.22
N LEU A 29 -1.75 4.62 20.39
CA LEU A 29 -1.53 5.73 21.30
C LEU A 29 -2.37 6.95 20.91
N LEU A 30 -2.35 7.34 19.63
CA LEU A 30 -3.13 8.48 19.13
C LEU A 30 -4.63 8.27 19.33
N ARG A 31 -5.13 7.04 19.11
CA ARG A 31 -6.54 6.71 19.38
C ARG A 31 -6.87 6.80 20.87
N ARG A 32 -5.99 6.35 21.76
CA ARG A 32 -6.19 6.50 23.22
C ARG A 32 -6.22 7.96 23.63
N LEU A 33 -5.32 8.78 23.09
CA LEU A 33 -5.34 10.23 23.31
C LEU A 33 -6.63 10.84 22.79
N HIS A 34 -7.09 10.45 21.61
CA HIS A 34 -8.35 10.94 21.03
C HIS A 34 -9.59 10.64 21.88
N HIS A 35 -9.58 9.60 22.72
CA HIS A 35 -10.65 9.32 23.68
C HIS A 35 -10.64 10.26 24.90
N SER A 36 -9.60 11.05 25.09
CA SER A 36 -9.51 12.05 26.16
C SER A 36 -10.08 13.38 25.68
N ASP A 37 -10.94 14.00 26.48
CA ASP A 37 -11.60 15.27 26.14
C ASP A 37 -10.62 16.41 25.85
N ASP A 38 -9.49 16.44 26.55
CA ASP A 38 -8.43 17.44 26.34
C ASP A 38 -7.74 17.31 24.97
N TRP A 39 -7.67 16.10 24.41
CA TRP A 39 -6.89 15.81 23.20
C TRP A 39 -7.76 15.62 21.96
N ALA A 40 -9.00 15.16 22.12
CA ALA A 40 -9.98 14.98 21.06
C ALA A 40 -10.08 16.19 20.10
N PRO A 41 -10.25 17.45 20.56
CA PRO A 41 -10.39 18.59 19.64
C PRO A 41 -9.11 18.86 18.85
N HIS A 42 -7.94 18.68 19.46
CA HIS A 42 -6.66 18.90 18.80
C HIS A 42 -6.37 17.85 17.72
N VAL A 43 -6.64 16.58 18.02
CA VAL A 43 -6.48 15.48 17.06
C VAL A 43 -7.49 15.62 15.91
N ASN A 44 -8.75 15.95 16.19
CA ASN A 44 -9.76 16.19 15.16
C ASN A 44 -9.37 17.35 14.24
N LEU A 45 -8.92 18.47 14.81
CA LEU A 45 -8.47 19.63 14.04
C LEU A 45 -7.28 19.27 13.14
N HIS A 46 -6.33 18.49 13.64
CA HIS A 46 -5.21 18.01 12.84
C HIS A 46 -5.68 17.11 11.68
N ILE A 47 -6.55 16.14 11.97
CA ILE A 47 -7.15 15.26 10.95
C ILE A 47 -7.85 16.08 9.85
N SER A 48 -8.73 17.02 10.23
CA SER A 48 -9.45 17.86 9.27
C SER A 48 -8.49 18.65 8.39
N ARG A 49 -7.50 19.34 8.97
CA ARG A 49 -6.50 20.11 8.22
C ARG A 49 -5.72 19.24 7.23
N ARG A 50 -5.36 18.02 7.62
CA ARG A 50 -4.66 17.10 6.71
C ARG A 50 -5.53 16.62 5.56
N LEU A 51 -6.81 16.31 5.82
CA LEU A 51 -7.73 15.86 4.78
C LEU A 51 -8.06 16.96 3.75
N GLU A 52 -8.02 18.23 4.14
CA GLU A 52 -8.22 19.37 3.24
C GLU A 52 -7.18 19.42 2.10
N PHE A 53 -5.98 18.83 2.26
CA PHE A 53 -4.96 18.76 1.21
C PHE A 53 -5.34 17.86 0.03
N ILE A 54 -6.28 16.94 0.18
CA ILE A 54 -6.68 16.02 -0.90
C ILE A 54 -7.21 16.79 -2.10
N GLY A 55 -8.10 17.76 -1.87
CA GLY A 55 -8.77 18.51 -2.94
C GLY A 55 -7.80 19.25 -3.87
N PRO A 56 -6.92 20.13 -3.33
CA PRO A 56 -5.91 20.82 -4.11
C PRO A 56 -4.99 19.86 -4.89
N VAL A 57 -4.47 18.83 -4.21
CA VAL A 57 -3.53 17.87 -4.82
C VAL A 57 -4.18 17.10 -5.97
N MET A 58 -5.45 16.70 -5.84
CA MET A 58 -6.17 15.98 -6.90
C MET A 58 -6.46 16.86 -8.13
N LYS A 59 -6.72 18.17 -7.93
CA LYS A 59 -7.05 19.10 -9.03
C LYS A 59 -5.84 19.39 -9.92
N GLU A 60 -4.64 19.49 -9.37
CA GLU A 60 -3.40 19.75 -10.13
C GLU A 60 -3.14 18.68 -11.21
N GLY A 61 -3.47 17.41 -10.93
CA GLY A 61 -3.29 16.29 -11.87
C GLY A 61 -4.31 16.28 -13.02
N THR A 62 -5.43 17.00 -12.89
CA THR A 62 -6.42 17.10 -13.97
C THR A 62 -6.03 18.11 -15.05
N HIS A 63 -5.23 19.13 -14.71
CA HIS A 63 -4.78 20.14 -15.67
C HIS A 63 -3.79 19.59 -16.71
N LEU A 64 -2.97 18.60 -16.33
CA LEU A 64 -2.08 17.90 -17.27
C LEU A 64 -2.83 17.03 -18.29
N ARG A 65 -4.07 16.61 -17.99
CA ARG A 65 -4.91 15.81 -18.90
C ARG A 65 -5.65 16.64 -19.95
N HIS A 66 -5.91 17.91 -19.69
CA HIS A 66 -6.64 18.79 -20.62
C HIS A 66 -5.73 19.59 -21.57
N GLY A 67 -4.41 19.63 -21.31
CA GLY A 67 -3.46 20.41 -22.11
C GLY A 67 -2.99 19.76 -23.43
N GLN A 68 -3.28 18.49 -23.68
CA GLN A 68 -2.82 17.77 -24.89
C GLN A 68 -3.88 17.59 -25.99
N SER A 69 -5.08 18.15 -25.82
CA SER A 69 -6.15 18.01 -26.82
C SER A 69 -6.60 19.36 -27.34
N SER A 70 -5.75 20.07 -28.10
CA SER A 70 -6.20 20.99 -29.15
C SER A 70 -5.06 21.57 -29.97
N LYS A 71 -5.24 21.48 -31.29
CA LYS A 71 -4.54 22.12 -32.43
C LYS A 71 -3.19 21.53 -32.84
N GLU A 72 -3.24 20.75 -33.93
CA GLU A 72 -2.67 21.19 -35.21
C GLU A 72 -3.45 20.53 -36.37
N GLN A 73 -4.02 21.37 -37.23
CA GLN A 73 -4.55 21.01 -38.56
C GLN A 73 -3.38 20.96 -39.55
N VAL A 74 -3.45 20.11 -40.57
CA VAL A 74 -3.35 20.42 -42.02
C VAL A 74 -3.00 19.16 -42.82
N GLU A 75 -3.64 19.06 -43.99
CA GLU A 75 -3.61 18.01 -45.02
C GLU A 75 -2.22 17.62 -45.54
N GLY A 76 -2.11 16.39 -46.08
CA GLY A 76 -1.31 16.14 -47.28
C GLY A 76 -0.50 14.84 -47.32
N GLY A 77 -0.81 13.98 -48.30
CA GLY A 77 0.21 13.25 -49.06
C GLY A 77 0.61 11.83 -48.61
N MET A 78 0.14 10.84 -49.39
CA MET A 78 0.65 9.47 -49.48
C MET A 78 2.17 9.39 -49.67
N THR A 79 2.88 8.53 -48.91
CA THR A 79 3.97 7.68 -49.45
C THR A 79 4.44 6.64 -48.44
N ASP A 80 4.63 5.43 -48.96
CA ASP A 80 5.02 4.18 -48.31
C ASP A 80 6.55 4.10 -48.18
N LYS A 81 7.09 3.74 -46.99
CA LYS A 81 8.45 3.19 -46.87
C LYS A 81 8.75 2.56 -45.50
N GLU A 82 9.02 1.25 -45.53
CA GLU A 82 9.62 0.45 -44.47
C GLU A 82 10.96 1.01 -43.96
N ARG A 83 11.20 1.02 -42.62
CA ARG A 83 12.47 0.54 -42.01
C ARG A 83 12.45 0.46 -40.46
N SER A 84 12.74 -0.75 -39.97
CA SER A 84 13.46 -1.22 -38.77
C SER A 84 13.34 -0.53 -37.38
N PRO A 85 13.29 -1.30 -36.27
CA PRO A 85 13.21 -0.79 -34.89
C PRO A 85 14.60 -0.46 -34.34
N GLY A 86 14.88 0.84 -34.17
CA GLY A 86 16.05 1.34 -33.44
C GLY A 86 15.56 2.10 -32.21
N GLU A 87 15.96 1.62 -31.04
CA GLU A 87 15.59 2.11 -29.71
C GLU A 87 15.95 3.60 -29.55
N ASN A 88 14.95 4.46 -29.73
CA ASN A 88 15.05 5.86 -29.32
C ASN A 88 14.60 5.94 -27.87
N TRP A 89 15.54 6.21 -26.96
CA TRP A 89 15.28 6.53 -25.55
C TRP A 89 14.27 7.66 -25.48
N ARG A 90 13.00 7.30 -25.24
CA ARG A 90 11.88 8.22 -25.16
C ARG A 90 12.05 9.12 -23.94
N SER A 91 11.72 10.38 -24.17
CA SER A 91 11.67 11.55 -23.30
C SER A 91 11.30 11.29 -21.83
N PRO A 92 11.72 12.19 -20.91
CA PRO A 92 11.41 12.13 -19.47
C PRO A 92 9.97 12.61 -19.18
N ASP A 93 8.98 12.07 -19.88
CA ASP A 93 7.58 12.34 -19.56
C ASP A 93 7.08 11.25 -18.61
N LEU A 94 7.35 11.52 -17.33
CA LEU A 94 6.40 11.38 -16.23
C LEU A 94 5.67 10.03 -16.17
N PHE A 95 6.24 9.12 -15.39
CA PHE A 95 5.59 7.92 -14.86
C PHE A 95 4.25 8.28 -14.20
N SER A 96 3.17 8.35 -14.97
CA SER A 96 1.82 8.36 -14.45
C SER A 96 1.50 6.92 -14.09
N GLY A 97 1.51 6.62 -12.79
CA GLY A 97 0.96 5.35 -12.29
C GLY A 97 -0.50 5.17 -12.73
N PRO A 98 -1.13 4.00 -12.49
CA PRO A 98 -2.49 3.69 -12.94
C PRO A 98 -3.57 4.69 -12.46
N SER A 99 -3.25 5.54 -11.49
CA SER A 99 -4.08 6.61 -10.92
C SER A 99 -3.90 7.99 -11.57
N GLY A 100 -2.95 8.18 -12.50
CA GLY A 100 -2.71 9.45 -13.18
C GLY A 100 -2.15 10.57 -12.28
N LEU A 101 -1.47 10.19 -11.19
CA LEU A 101 -0.82 11.11 -10.26
C LEU A 101 0.67 11.22 -10.58
N SER A 102 1.22 12.42 -10.44
CA SER A 102 2.67 12.64 -10.47
C SER A 102 3.32 12.18 -9.16
N GLU A 103 4.61 11.91 -9.21
CA GLU A 103 5.40 11.52 -8.03
C GLU A 103 5.33 12.56 -6.91
N VAL A 104 5.29 13.85 -7.27
CA VAL A 104 5.15 14.94 -6.30
C VAL A 104 3.81 14.85 -5.59
N GLN A 105 2.71 14.64 -6.32
CA GLN A 105 1.38 14.49 -5.73
C GLN A 105 1.31 13.26 -4.83
N LEU A 106 1.90 12.14 -5.26
CA LEU A 106 1.97 10.92 -4.46
C LEU A 106 2.74 11.16 -3.17
N SER A 107 3.89 11.83 -3.23
CA SER A 107 4.71 12.14 -2.05
C SER A 107 3.94 12.97 -1.02
N VAL A 108 3.19 13.99 -1.45
CA VAL A 108 2.38 14.84 -0.57
C VAL A 108 1.24 14.04 0.05
N LEU A 109 0.52 13.25 -0.74
CA LEU A 109 -0.55 12.40 -0.21
C LEU A 109 0.00 11.39 0.81
N CYS A 110 1.15 10.77 0.54
CA CYS A 110 1.78 9.82 1.44
C CYS A 110 2.31 10.45 2.72
N ALA A 111 2.86 11.67 2.67
CA ALA A 111 3.42 12.32 3.86
C ALA A 111 2.36 13.05 4.70
N GLU A 112 1.41 13.72 4.06
CA GLU A 112 0.52 14.67 4.72
C GLU A 112 -0.86 14.08 5.02
N VAL A 113 -1.37 13.22 4.13
CA VAL A 113 -2.76 12.70 4.19
C VAL A 113 -2.82 11.27 4.69
N TRP A 114 -1.95 10.39 4.19
CA TRP A 114 -1.98 8.96 4.50
C TRP A 114 -1.90 8.66 6.01
N PRO A 115 -1.10 9.37 6.83
CA PRO A 115 -1.05 9.12 8.27
C PRO A 115 -2.40 9.31 8.98
N VAL A 116 -3.21 10.30 8.57
CA VAL A 116 -4.53 10.52 9.19
C VAL A 116 -5.57 9.52 8.69
N LEU A 117 -5.46 9.05 7.45
CA LEU A 117 -6.29 7.95 6.95
C LEU A 117 -5.99 6.65 7.68
N ALA A 118 -4.70 6.35 7.91
CA ALA A 118 -4.27 5.22 8.73
C ALA A 118 -4.77 5.33 10.19
N LEU A 119 -4.84 6.54 10.75
CA LEU A 119 -5.40 6.75 12.08
C LEU A 119 -6.91 6.47 12.14
N ILE A 120 -7.68 6.93 11.14
CA ILE A 120 -9.13 6.74 11.06
C ILE A 120 -9.47 5.28 10.72
N GLY A 121 -8.97 4.79 9.58
CA GLY A 121 -9.30 3.48 9.03
C GLY A 121 -8.54 2.32 9.67
N GLY A 122 -7.44 2.61 10.36
CA GLY A 122 -6.49 1.60 10.80
C GLY A 122 -5.42 1.35 9.73
N VAL A 123 -4.36 0.69 10.16
CA VAL A 123 -3.26 0.26 9.31
C VAL A 123 -3.50 -1.21 8.99
N ASP A 124 -3.35 -1.59 7.72
CA ASP A 124 -3.28 -3.01 7.38
C ASP A 124 -2.00 -3.59 8.00
N SER A 125 -2.17 -4.44 9.01
CA SER A 125 -1.06 -5.13 9.67
C SER A 125 -0.35 -6.11 8.73
N GLY A 126 -0.94 -6.40 7.57
CA GLY A 126 -0.49 -7.40 6.63
C GLY A 126 -0.56 -8.81 7.20
N LEU A 127 -0.01 -9.76 6.44
CA LEU A 127 0.22 -11.13 6.88
C LEU A 127 1.49 -11.18 7.73
N ARG A 128 1.38 -11.61 9.00
CA ARG A 128 2.50 -11.75 9.93
C ARG A 128 2.67 -13.19 10.41
N ALA A 129 3.90 -13.69 10.47
CA ALA A 129 4.12 -14.98 11.11
C ALA A 129 3.72 -14.94 12.60
N GLY A 130 3.13 -16.03 13.08
CA GLY A 130 2.42 -16.10 14.35
C GLY A 130 0.95 -15.63 14.28
N GLY A 131 0.53 -14.98 13.21
CA GLY A 131 -0.86 -14.54 13.02
C GLY A 131 -1.81 -15.70 12.80
N ILE A 132 -2.99 -15.66 13.43
CA ILE A 132 -4.01 -16.70 13.25
C ILE A 132 -4.80 -16.42 11.98
N CYS A 133 -4.87 -17.41 11.10
CA CYS A 133 -5.70 -17.40 9.91
C CYS A 133 -6.85 -18.41 10.04
N LEU A 134 -7.96 -18.09 9.37
CA LEU A 134 -9.16 -18.89 9.33
C LEU A 134 -9.39 -19.40 7.91
N HIS A 135 -9.39 -20.72 7.73
CA HIS A 135 -9.73 -21.33 6.45
C HIS A 135 -11.24 -21.35 6.26
N LYS A 136 -11.75 -20.32 5.57
CA LYS A 136 -13.19 -20.05 5.39
C LYS A 136 -14.04 -21.29 5.06
N PRO A 137 -13.64 -22.20 4.13
CA PRO A 137 -14.46 -23.37 3.79
C PRO A 137 -14.60 -24.38 4.94
N SER A 138 -13.52 -24.60 5.71
CA SER A 138 -13.50 -25.64 6.75
C SER A 138 -13.71 -25.10 8.18
N GLY A 139 -13.66 -23.79 8.37
CA GLY A 139 -13.62 -23.15 9.69
C GLY A 139 -12.35 -23.44 10.51
N ARG A 140 -11.41 -24.24 10.00
CA ARG A 140 -10.17 -24.59 10.69
C ARG A 140 -9.26 -23.37 10.84
N ARG A 141 -8.61 -23.29 11.99
CA ARG A 141 -7.63 -22.26 12.31
C ARG A 141 -6.23 -22.77 12.00
N ALA A 142 -5.36 -21.85 11.62
CA ALA A 142 -3.95 -22.12 11.45
C ALA A 142 -3.13 -20.90 11.88
N THR A 143 -1.89 -21.13 12.23
CA THR A 143 -0.90 -20.08 12.50
C THR A 143 -0.07 -19.87 11.24
N LEU A 144 -0.01 -18.63 10.76
CA LEU A 144 0.84 -18.24 9.64
C LEU A 144 2.31 -18.38 10.07
N LEU A 145 3.12 -19.08 9.28
CA LEU A 145 4.55 -19.25 9.54
C LEU A 145 5.41 -18.29 8.70
N GLY A 146 4.86 -17.77 7.60
CA GLY A 146 5.56 -16.84 6.70
C GLY A 146 5.39 -17.21 5.23
N VAL A 147 6.14 -16.53 4.36
CA VAL A 147 6.15 -16.77 2.90
C VAL A 147 7.40 -17.54 2.49
N LEU A 148 7.28 -18.39 1.47
CA LEU A 148 8.40 -19.22 0.99
C LEU A 148 9.55 -18.39 0.41
N LYS A 149 9.22 -17.27 -0.25
CA LYS A 149 10.12 -16.34 -0.92
C LYS A 149 9.49 -14.96 -0.97
N GLU A 150 10.31 -13.92 -1.08
CA GLU A 150 9.85 -12.57 -1.36
C GLU A 150 9.02 -12.53 -2.67
N GLY A 151 7.89 -11.83 -2.66
CA GLY A 151 6.95 -11.76 -3.79
C GLY A 151 6.12 -13.02 -4.05
N SER A 152 6.26 -14.08 -3.24
CA SER A 152 5.46 -15.30 -3.38
C SER A 152 4.00 -15.05 -3.00
N PRO A 153 3.01 -15.50 -3.79
CA PRO A 153 1.60 -15.47 -3.40
C PRO A 153 1.23 -16.58 -2.40
N LEU A 154 2.16 -17.49 -2.11
CA LEU A 154 1.97 -18.64 -1.22
C LEU A 154 2.61 -18.40 0.15
N ALA A 155 1.86 -18.74 1.20
CA ALA A 155 2.30 -18.71 2.59
C ALA A 155 2.25 -20.10 3.22
N LYS A 156 3.18 -20.37 4.14
CA LYS A 156 3.19 -21.59 4.96
C LYS A 156 2.29 -21.38 6.18
N LEU A 157 1.47 -22.38 6.48
CA LEU A 157 0.54 -22.38 7.61
C LEU A 157 0.78 -23.62 8.47
N GLN A 158 0.72 -23.47 9.78
CA GLN A 158 0.62 -24.56 10.74
C GLN A 158 -0.83 -24.70 11.20
N TRP A 159 -1.50 -25.77 10.80
CA TRP A 159 -2.89 -26.02 11.19
C TRP A 159 -3.01 -26.34 12.67
N GLU A 160 -4.00 -25.78 13.36
CA GLU A 160 -4.38 -26.25 14.69
C GLU A 160 -4.90 -27.69 14.55
N GLU A 161 -4.33 -28.60 15.35
CA GLU A 161 -4.92 -29.92 15.56
C GLU A 161 -6.20 -29.70 16.36
N THR A 162 -7.34 -30.15 15.82
CA THR A 162 -8.55 -30.24 16.64
C THR A 162 -8.32 -31.37 17.61
N ASP A 163 -8.16 -31.08 18.90
CA ASP A 163 -8.20 -32.07 19.97
C ASP A 163 -9.52 -32.84 19.84
N LEU A 164 -9.48 -33.99 19.18
CA LEU A 164 -10.55 -34.97 19.19
C LEU A 164 -10.51 -35.63 20.57
N THR A 165 -10.93 -34.93 21.61
CA THR A 165 -11.30 -35.59 22.85
C THR A 165 -12.58 -36.37 22.58
N VAL A 166 -12.43 -37.62 22.16
CA VAL A 166 -13.52 -38.60 22.15
C VAL A 166 -13.91 -38.83 23.61
N ARG A 167 -15.15 -38.49 23.97
CA ARG A 167 -15.79 -38.95 25.21
C ARG A 167 -16.57 -40.21 24.93
#